data_AF-A0A7X7ZPN9-F1
#
_entry.id   AF-A0A7X7ZPN9-F1
#
_cell.length_a   1.000
_cell.length_b   1.000
_cell.length_c   1.000
_cell.angle_alpha   90.00
_cell.angle_beta   90.00
_cell.angle_gamma   90.00
#
_symmetry.space_group_name_H-M   'P 1'
#
loop_
_entity.id
_entity.type
_entity.pdbx_description
1 polymer ?
#
loop_
_entity_poly.entity_id
_entity_poly.type
_entity_poly.pdbx_seq_one_letter_code
_entity_poly.pdbx_strand_id
1 'polypeptide(L)'
;LQIMDAYQSRYHHGASCLEGFGGYSHQKVWLLVTVISAYEQDEIVRLMRDVDPHAVINVLRTETFYGGFYRGAIDEPLPQELPPDEGQVLG
;
A
#
# COMPACT_ATOMS: atom_id res chain seq x y z
N LEU A 1 -14.27 6.18 -4.26
CA LEU A 1 -14.01 5.28 -5.40
C LEU A 1 -12.78 5.70 -6.19
N GLN A 2 -12.58 6.99 -6.49
CA GLN A 2 -11.42 7.51 -7.24
C GLN A 2 -10.04 6.94 -6.85
N ILE A 3 -9.71 6.84 -5.55
CA ILE A 3 -8.45 6.22 -5.08
C ILE A 3 -8.35 4.76 -5.50
N MET A 4 -9.44 4.00 -5.32
CA MET A 4 -9.48 2.58 -5.64
C MET A 4 -9.43 2.35 -7.16
N ASP A 5 -10.11 3.19 -7.94
CA ASP A 5 -10.09 3.14 -9.40
C ASP A 5 -8.68 3.46 -9.93
N ALA A 6 -8.03 4.50 -9.38
CA ALA A 6 -6.66 4.84 -9.72
C ALA A 6 -5.69 3.71 -9.38
N TYR A 7 -5.80 3.13 -8.19
CA TYR A 7 -4.99 2.00 -7.76
C TYR A 7 -5.14 0.79 -8.70
N GLN A 8 -6.37 0.35 -8.96
CA GLN A 8 -6.64 -0.82 -9.78
C GLN A 8 -6.30 -0.62 -11.27
N SER A 9 -6.29 0.62 -11.75
CA SER A 9 -5.88 0.93 -13.13
C SER A 9 -4.39 0.72 -13.38
N ARG A 10 -3.56 0.76 -12.32
CA ARG A 10 -2.09 0.73 -12.41
C ARG A 10 -1.48 -0.51 -11.76
N TYR A 11 -2.13 -1.07 -10.74
CA TYR A 11 -1.61 -2.19 -9.95
C TYR A 11 -2.58 -3.37 -9.94
N HIS A 12 -2.03 -4.58 -9.96
CA HIS A 12 -2.78 -5.84 -10.01
C HIS A 12 -2.86 -6.57 -8.66
N HIS A 13 -2.48 -5.89 -7.58
CA HIS A 13 -2.56 -6.44 -6.22
C HIS A 13 -4.00 -6.56 -5.76
N GLY A 14 -4.26 -7.60 -4.97
CA GLY A 14 -5.50 -7.67 -4.20
C GLY A 14 -5.61 -6.47 -3.25
N ALA A 15 -6.79 -5.85 -3.22
CA ALA A 15 -7.08 -4.75 -2.32
C ALA A 15 -8.47 -4.94 -1.70
N SER A 16 -8.57 -4.66 -0.40
CA SER A 16 -9.80 -4.67 0.37
C SER A 16 -10.14 -3.25 0.78
N CYS A 17 -11.38 -2.85 0.57
CA CYS A 17 -11.90 -1.55 1.01
C CYS A 17 -12.88 -1.76 2.16
N LEU A 18 -12.61 -1.13 3.30
CA LEU A 18 -13.43 -1.21 4.50
C LEU A 18 -14.05 0.15 4.80
N GLU A 19 -15.33 0.16 5.13
CA GLU A 19 -16.02 1.33 5.66
C GLU A 19 -15.76 1.44 7.17
N GLY A 20 -15.50 2.66 7.66
CA GLY A 20 -15.29 2.93 9.08
C GLY A 20 -15.92 4.23 9.55
N PHE A 21 -15.81 4.46 10.86
CA PHE A 21 -16.24 5.70 11.52
C PHE A 21 -15.01 6.44 12.07
N GLY A 22 -14.79 7.67 11.62
CA GLY A 22 -13.66 8.48 12.03
C GLY A 22 -13.81 8.96 13.47
N GLY A 23 -12.93 8.52 14.37
CA GLY A 23 -13.00 8.88 15.79
C GLY A 23 -12.80 10.38 16.07
N TYR A 24 -12.05 11.09 15.22
CA TYR A 24 -11.88 12.54 15.34
C TYR A 24 -12.94 13.31 14.55
N SER A 25 -13.18 12.93 13.29
CA SER A 25 -14.10 13.65 12.40
C SER A 25 -15.57 13.38 12.69
N HIS A 26 -15.88 12.27 13.36
CA HIS A 26 -17.24 11.73 13.54
C HIS A 26 -17.98 11.53 12.21
N GLN A 27 -17.23 11.26 11.14
CA GLN A 27 -17.75 11.04 9.79
C GLN A 27 -17.36 9.68 9.25
N LYS A 28 -18.06 9.23 8.20
CA LYS A 28 -17.71 8.02 7.46
C LYS A 28 -16.31 8.17 6.85
N VAL A 29 -15.48 7.14 7.03
CA VAL A 29 -14.14 7.04 6.44
C VAL A 29 -14.02 5.73 5.68
N TRP A 30 -13.03 5.66 4.78
CA TRP A 30 -12.72 4.47 4.01
C TRP A 30 -11.27 4.09 4.24
N LEU A 31 -11.03 2.80 4.50
CA LEU A 31 -9.70 2.23 4.65
C LEU A 31 -9.44 1.29 3.48
N LEU A 32 -8.43 1.61 2.67
CA LEU A 32 -7.92 0.70 1.65
C LEU A 32 -6.74 -0.08 2.24
N VAL A 33 -6.82 -1.40 2.16
CA VAL A 33 -5.77 -2.33 2.62
C VAL A 33 -5.31 -3.16 1.44
N THR A 34 -4.01 -3.19 1.21
CA THR A 34 -3.39 -3.98 0.14
C THR A 34 -2.00 -4.42 0.59
N VAL A 35 -1.60 -5.63 0.20
CA VAL A 35 -0.23 -6.12 0.37
C VAL A 35 0.47 -5.87 -0.95
N ILE A 36 1.63 -5.22 -0.89
CA ILE A 36 2.36 -4.75 -2.06
C ILE A 36 3.83 -5.11 -1.94
N SER A 37 4.52 -5.03 -3.08
CA SER A 37 5.98 -5.06 -3.13
C SER A 37 6.57 -3.81 -2.46
N ALA A 38 7.71 -3.96 -1.80
CA ALA A 38 8.47 -2.80 -1.29
C ALA A 38 8.96 -1.91 -2.44
N TYR A 39 9.21 -2.48 -3.62
CA TYR A 39 9.68 -1.75 -4.81
C TYR A 39 8.61 -0.81 -5.40
N GLU A 40 7.33 -1.11 -5.17
CA GLU A 40 6.22 -0.31 -5.68
C GLU A 40 5.70 0.72 -4.67
N GLN A 41 6.13 0.64 -3.41
CA GLN A 41 5.56 1.46 -2.33
C GLN A 41 5.61 2.96 -2.65
N ASP A 42 6.73 3.46 -3.15
CA ASP A 42 6.96 4.88 -3.35
C ASP A 42 6.10 5.40 -4.50
N GLU A 43 5.93 4.60 -5.56
CA GLU A 43 5.04 4.94 -6.66
C GLU A 43 3.57 4.90 -6.25
N ILE A 44 3.18 3.95 -5.40
CA ILE A 44 1.83 3.85 -4.85
C ILE A 44 1.54 5.06 -3.97
N VAL A 45 2.43 5.41 -3.03
CA VAL A 45 2.27 6.58 -2.16
C VAL A 45 2.11 7.86 -2.98
N ARG A 46 2.93 8.04 -4.02
CA ARG A 46 2.80 9.18 -4.95
C ARG A 46 1.44 9.19 -5.63
N LEU A 47 1.01 8.07 -6.23
CA LEU A 47 -0.30 7.97 -6.88
C LEU A 47 -1.45 8.31 -5.91
N MET A 48 -1.41 7.78 -4.69
CA MET A 48 -2.45 8.05 -3.70
C MET A 48 -2.51 9.53 -3.33
N ARG A 49 -1.36 10.18 -3.15
CA ARG A 49 -1.26 11.62 -2.83
C ARG A 49 -1.63 12.52 -4.00
N ASP A 50 -1.38 12.10 -5.23
CA ASP A 50 -1.80 12.82 -6.44
C ASP A 50 -3.33 12.85 -6.56
N VAL A 51 -3.99 11.76 -6.16
CA VAL A 51 -5.47 11.65 -6.16
C VAL A 51 -6.08 12.35 -4.95
N ASP A 52 -5.52 12.15 -3.75
CA ASP A 52 -5.94 12.77 -2.51
C ASP A 52 -4.72 13.27 -1.70
N PRO A 53 -4.39 14.57 -1.80
CA PRO A 53 -3.30 15.16 -1.05
C PRO A 53 -3.44 15.05 0.47
N HIS A 54 -4.66 14.85 0.98
CA HIS A 54 -4.96 14.72 2.41
C HIS A 54 -5.02 13.28 2.90
N ALA A 55 -4.82 12.29 2.02
CA ALA A 55 -4.83 10.89 2.40
C ALA A 55 -3.79 10.58 3.50
N VAL A 56 -4.23 9.90 4.55
CA VAL A 56 -3.34 9.35 5.58
C VAL A 56 -2.92 7.95 5.13
N ILE A 57 -1.62 7.75 4.96
CA ILE A 57 -1.06 6.49 4.44
C ILE A 57 -0.13 5.93 5.51
N ASN A 58 -0.37 4.67 5.88
CA ASN A 58 0.50 3.91 6.77
C ASN A 58 1.08 2.73 5.98
N VAL A 59 2.40 2.60 5.98
CA VAL A 59 3.12 1.50 5.33
C VAL A 59 3.68 0.61 6.43
N LEU A 60 3.19 -0.64 6.47
CA LEU A 60 3.61 -1.64 7.45
C LEU A 60 4.41 -2.73 6.74
N ARG A 61 5.67 -2.94 7.16
CA ARG A 61 6.49 -4.02 6.62
C ARG A 61 5.99 -5.35 7.15
N THR A 62 5.60 -6.24 6.24
CA THR A 62 5.20 -7.60 6.59
C THR A 62 6.41 -8.53 6.47
N GLU A 63 6.80 -9.20 7.56
CA GLU A 63 7.93 -10.13 7.55
C GLU A 63 7.63 -11.44 6.83
N THR A 64 6.39 -11.93 6.93
CA THR A 64 5.97 -13.18 6.30
C THR A 64 4.51 -13.07 5.88
N PHE A 65 4.23 -13.49 4.65
CA PHE A 65 2.89 -13.51 4.09
C PHE A 65 2.67 -14.84 3.35
N TYR A 66 1.43 -15.34 3.40
CA TYR A 66 1.03 -16.58 2.72
C TYR A 66 -0.17 -16.29 1.83
N GLY A 67 -0.11 -16.70 0.56
CA GLY A 67 -1.22 -16.54 -0.39
C GLY A 67 -0.75 -16.32 -1.82
N GLY A 68 -1.72 -16.09 -2.71
CA GLY A 68 -1.44 -15.67 -4.08
C GLY A 68 -1.00 -14.21 -4.10
N PHE A 69 0.28 -13.98 -4.39
CA PHE A 69 0.84 -12.64 -4.55
C PHE A 69 1.15 -12.41 -6.02
N TYR A 70 0.62 -11.34 -6.59
CA TYR A 70 0.93 -10.99 -7.98
C TYR A 70 2.39 -10.57 -8.06
N ARG A 71 3.16 -11.30 -8.86
CA ARG A 71 4.51 -10.92 -9.26
C ARG A 71 4.43 -10.52 -10.72
N GLY A 72 4.64 -9.23 -11.00
CA GLY A 72 4.88 -8.77 -12.36
C GLY A 72 6.16 -9.36 -12.92
N ALA A 73 6.63 -8.87 -14.07
CA ALA A 73 7.90 -9.28 -14.68
C ALA A 73 9.15 -8.79 -13.91
N ILE A 74 9.00 -8.40 -12.64
CA ILE A 74 10.08 -7.91 -11.80
C ILE A 74 10.69 -9.13 -11.10
N ASP A 75 11.99 -9.34 -11.29
CA ASP A 75 12.81 -10.25 -10.47
C ASP A 75 12.96 -9.65 -9.05
N GLU A 76 11.84 -9.55 -8.33
CA GLU A 76 11.83 -9.17 -6.93
C GLU A 76 12.31 -10.39 -6.10
N PRO A 77 13.37 -10.23 -5.29
CA PRO A 77 13.79 -11.27 -4.37
C PRO A 77 12.64 -11.60 -3.41
N LEU A 78 12.55 -12.85 -2.97
CA LEU A 78 11.60 -13.20 -1.93
C LEU A 78 11.83 -12.31 -0.69
N PRO A 79 10.80 -12.02 0.13
CA PRO A 79 11.00 -11.27 1.38
C PRO A 79 12.11 -11.85 2.29
N GLN A 80 12.36 -13.15 2.19
CA GLN A 80 13.43 -13.86 2.90
C GLN A 80 14.83 -13.64 2.29
N GLU A 81 14.92 -13.22 1.03
CA GLU A 81 16.15 -12.96 0.29
C GLU A 81 16.55 -11.47 0.31
N LEU A 82 15.63 -10.58 0.68
CA LEU A 82 15.93 -9.17 0.86
C LEU A 82 16.76 -8.95 2.12
N PRO A 83 17.86 -8.19 2.06
CA PRO A 83 18.57 -7.79 3.26
C PRO A 83 17.63 -7.00 4.20
N PRO A 84 17.86 -7.03 5.52
CA PRO A 84 17.12 -6.19 6.46
C PRO A 84 17.22 -4.73 6.02
N ASP A 85 16.08 -4.06 5.94
CA ASP A 85 16.06 -2.63 5.67
C ASP A 85 16.56 -1.90 6.93
N GLU A 86 17.73 -1.26 6.84
CA GLU A 86 18.31 -0.50 7.93
C GLU A 86 17.62 0.85 8.15
N GLY A 87 16.60 1.18 7.35
CA GLY A 87 15.67 2.29 7.59
C GLY A 87 16.39 3.60 7.86
N GLN A 88 16.81 4.32 6.83
CA GLN A 88 17.33 5.67 7.04
C GLN A 88 16.17 6.58 7.48
N VAL A 89 16.02 6.73 8.80
CA VAL A 89 15.12 7.71 9.40
C VAL A 89 15.70 9.08 9.05
N LEU A 90 15.20 9.69 7.98
CA LEU A 90 15.45 11.09 7.69
C LEU A 90 14.79 11.90 8.83
N GLY A 91 15.63 12.39 9.73
CA GLY A 91 15.26 13.30 10.81
C GLY A 91 15.03 14.74 10.35
#